data_AF-A0A660Q218-F1
#
_entry.id   AF-A0A660Q218-F1
#
_cell.length_a   1.000
_cell.length_b   1.000
_cell.length_c   1.000
_cell.angle_alpha   90.00
_cell.angle_beta   90.00
_cell.angle_gamma   90.00
#
_symmetry.space_group_name_H-M   'P 1'
#
loop_
_entity.id
_entity.type
_entity.pdbx_description
1 polymer ?
#
loop_
_entity_poly.entity_id
_entity_poly.type
_entity_poly.pdbx_seq_one_letter_code
_entity_poly.pdbx_strand_id
1 'polypeptide(L)'
;MPDKQMKISVQRYRATGNLKNSLKKRLVSSKSLIPAMIVGSIILLACLHVWQRVYVMGLVKDVSVLEKENKNLKDLVKKANMEVIELSRLSRIEKMAKEDLGLTRTSSENLFTLNIDREENNSEGFEDVVTSLKKIADNLPVLNETRAATSSIFESDEE
;
A
#
# COMPACT_ATOMS: atom_id res chain seq x y z
N MET A 1 -32.41 -36.97 -50.19
CA MET A 1 -31.60 -38.08 -49.63
C MET A 1 -30.71 -37.63 -48.45
N PRO A 2 -31.27 -37.30 -47.27
CA PRO A 2 -30.50 -36.89 -46.08
C PRO A 2 -30.10 -38.04 -45.12
N ASP A 3 -30.77 -39.20 -45.20
CA ASP A 3 -30.68 -40.26 -44.19
C ASP A 3 -29.34 -41.05 -44.18
N LYS A 4 -28.60 -41.03 -45.29
CA LYS A 4 -27.33 -41.75 -45.42
C LYS A 4 -26.18 -41.04 -44.71
N GLN A 5 -26.19 -39.70 -44.70
CA GLN A 5 -25.15 -38.88 -44.05
C GLN A 5 -25.19 -39.02 -42.53
N MET A 6 -26.39 -39.09 -41.94
CA MET A 6 -26.59 -39.22 -40.49
C MET A 6 -26.08 -40.56 -39.93
N LYS A 7 -26.22 -41.66 -40.69
CA LYS A 7 -25.72 -42.97 -40.25
C LYS A 7 -24.20 -43.07 -40.26
N ILE A 8 -23.54 -42.36 -41.18
CA ILE A 8 -22.08 -42.35 -41.33
C ILE A 8 -21.42 -41.53 -40.20
N SER A 9 -22.01 -40.39 -39.82
CA SER A 9 -21.50 -39.57 -38.72
C SER A 9 -21.64 -40.25 -37.36
N VAL A 10 -22.76 -40.94 -37.11
CA VAL A 10 -22.98 -41.71 -35.88
C VAL A 10 -22.01 -42.89 -35.76
N GLN A 11 -21.69 -43.57 -36.87
CA GLN A 11 -20.69 -44.65 -36.86
C GLN A 11 -19.27 -44.15 -36.60
N ARG A 12 -18.87 -43.00 -37.16
CA ARG A 12 -17.56 -42.39 -36.88
C ARG A 12 -17.42 -41.96 -35.42
N TYR A 13 -18.48 -41.44 -34.81
CA TYR A 13 -18.47 -41.07 -33.38
C TYR A 13 -18.34 -42.32 -32.48
N ARG A 14 -19.02 -43.43 -32.82
CA ARG A 14 -18.88 -44.72 -32.12
C ARG A 14 -17.49 -45.33 -32.27
N ALA A 15 -16.88 -45.25 -33.46
CA ALA A 15 -15.52 -45.75 -33.70
C ALA A 15 -14.47 -44.98 -32.88
N THR A 16 -14.58 -43.64 -32.81
CA THR A 16 -13.64 -42.80 -32.06
C THR A 16 -13.79 -42.95 -30.54
N GLY A 17 -15.02 -43.17 -30.05
CA GLY A 17 -15.28 -43.45 -28.62
C GLY A 17 -14.67 -44.78 -28.13
N ASN A 18 -14.73 -45.82 -28.96
CA ASN A 18 -14.16 -47.13 -28.62
C ASN A 18 -12.63 -47.13 -28.59
N LEU A 19 -11.99 -46.31 -29.43
CA LEU A 19 -10.52 -46.18 -29.46
C LEU A 19 -9.98 -45.54 -28.18
N LYS A 20 -10.63 -44.46 -27.69
CA LYS A 20 -10.27 -43.80 -26.42
C LYS A 20 -10.50 -44.70 -25.21
N ASN A 21 -11.59 -45.48 -25.20
CA ASN A 21 -11.90 -46.39 -24.10
C ASN A 21 -10.99 -47.62 -24.07
N SER A 22 -10.51 -48.10 -25.22
CA SER A 22 -9.52 -49.19 -25.29
C SER A 22 -8.16 -48.77 -24.73
N LEU A 23 -7.68 -47.56 -25.10
CA LEU A 23 -6.42 -47.02 -24.57
C LEU A 23 -6.48 -46.77 -23.05
N LYS A 24 -7.58 -46.21 -22.54
CA LYS A 24 -7.80 -46.02 -21.10
C LYS A 24 -7.86 -47.36 -20.35
N LYS A 25 -8.58 -48.36 -20.88
CA LYS A 25 -8.63 -49.71 -20.29
C LYS A 25 -7.27 -50.40 -20.33
N ARG A 26 -6.47 -50.19 -21.37
CA ARG A 26 -5.12 -50.77 -21.49
C ARG A 26 -4.11 -50.13 -20.53
N LEU A 27 -4.24 -48.82 -20.27
CA LEU A 27 -3.48 -48.14 -19.22
C LEU A 27 -3.87 -48.66 -17.83
N VAL A 28 -5.16 -48.74 -17.53
CA VAL A 28 -5.68 -49.22 -16.24
C VAL A 28 -5.42 -50.72 -16.01
N SER A 29 -5.35 -51.51 -17.09
CA SER A 29 -5.05 -52.95 -17.04
C SER A 29 -3.56 -53.27 -16.93
N SER A 30 -2.67 -52.28 -17.00
CA SER A 30 -1.23 -52.52 -16.83
C SER A 30 -0.92 -52.65 -15.34
N LYS A 31 -0.35 -53.79 -14.92
CA LYS A 31 0.08 -54.05 -13.53
C LYS A 31 1.07 -53.00 -13.00
N SER A 32 1.65 -52.19 -13.90
CA SER A 32 2.59 -51.11 -13.61
C SER A 32 1.95 -49.76 -13.29
N LEU A 33 0.62 -49.59 -13.41
CA LEU A 33 -0.01 -48.28 -13.15
C LEU A 33 0.08 -47.88 -11.67
N ILE A 34 -0.17 -48.82 -10.76
CA ILE A 34 -0.08 -48.57 -9.31
C ILE A 34 1.34 -48.15 -8.91
N PRO A 35 2.42 -48.89 -9.24
CA PRO A 35 3.77 -48.44 -8.91
C PRO A 35 4.17 -47.14 -9.64
N ALA A 36 3.72 -46.92 -10.88
CA ALA A 36 3.98 -45.66 -11.58
C ALA A 36 3.30 -44.45 -10.91
N MET A 37 2.09 -44.61 -10.41
CA MET A 37 1.39 -43.56 -9.63
C MET A 37 2.09 -43.28 -8.30
N ILE A 38 2.61 -44.31 -7.62
CA ILE A 38 3.37 -44.13 -6.39
C ILE A 38 4.67 -43.36 -6.66
N VAL A 39 5.42 -43.74 -7.69
CA VAL A 39 6.64 -43.03 -8.09
C VAL A 39 6.33 -41.59 -8.50
N GLY A 40 5.27 -41.37 -9.28
CA GLY A 40 4.81 -40.04 -9.66
C GLY A 40 4.41 -39.17 -8.46
N SER A 41 3.75 -39.76 -7.46
CA SER A 41 3.39 -39.09 -6.20
C SER A 41 4.63 -38.66 -5.42
N ILE A 42 5.64 -39.53 -5.30
CA ILE A 42 6.89 -39.21 -4.60
C ILE A 42 7.61 -38.04 -5.27
N ILE A 43 7.66 -38.02 -6.60
CA ILE A 43 8.27 -36.92 -7.36
C ILE A 43 7.50 -35.62 -7.16
N LEU A 44 6.16 -35.66 -7.17
CA LEU A 44 5.33 -34.49 -6.88
C LEU A 44 5.55 -33.95 -5.47
N LEU A 45 5.60 -34.83 -4.47
CA LEU A 45 5.91 -34.43 -3.08
C LEU A 45 7.30 -33.80 -2.98
N ALA A 46 8.31 -34.37 -3.64
CA ALA A 46 9.65 -33.80 -3.65
C ALA A 46 9.67 -32.40 -4.29
N CYS A 47 8.95 -32.22 -5.40
CA CYS A 47 8.83 -30.93 -6.09
C CYS A 47 8.12 -29.89 -5.20
N LEU A 48 6.99 -30.25 -4.58
CA LEU A 48 6.28 -29.37 -3.64
C LEU A 48 7.12 -29.02 -2.41
N HIS A 49 7.89 -29.97 -1.90
CA HIS A 49 8.78 -29.73 -0.75
C HIS A 49 9.89 -28.72 -1.10
N VAL A 50 10.50 -28.84 -2.29
CA VAL A 50 11.48 -27.85 -2.76
C VAL A 50 10.83 -26.49 -2.97
N TRP A 51 9.64 -26.44 -3.58
CA TRP A 51 8.88 -25.21 -3.76
C TRP A 51 8.56 -24.52 -2.43
N GLN A 52 8.04 -25.28 -1.46
CA GLN A 52 7.74 -24.79 -0.13
C GLN A 52 8.99 -24.26 0.56
N ARG A 53 10.13 -24.96 0.45
CA ARG A 53 11.40 -24.49 1.02
C ARG A 53 11.85 -23.18 0.41
N VAL A 54 11.77 -23.03 -0.91
CA VAL A 54 12.16 -21.80 -1.61
C VAL A 54 11.23 -20.64 -1.23
N TYR A 55 9.92 -20.88 -1.20
CA TYR A 55 8.93 -19.87 -0.85
C TYR A 55 9.07 -19.42 0.62
N VAL A 56 9.25 -20.37 1.55
CA VAL A 56 9.47 -20.07 2.97
C VAL A 56 10.78 -19.30 3.14
N MET A 57 11.85 -19.64 2.41
CA MET A 57 13.12 -18.91 2.48
C MET A 57 12.97 -17.47 1.94
N GLY A 58 12.19 -17.28 0.87
CA GLY A 58 11.84 -15.96 0.36
C GLY A 58 11.05 -15.14 1.38
N LEU A 59 9.99 -15.74 1.94
CA LEU A 59 9.12 -15.09 2.91
C LEU A 59 9.88 -14.70 4.20
N VAL A 60 10.78 -15.56 4.68
CA VAL A 60 11.61 -15.25 5.86
C VAL A 60 12.59 -14.11 5.58
N LYS A 61 13.16 -14.04 4.36
CA LYS A 61 14.00 -12.90 3.97
C LYS A 61 13.18 -11.62 3.92
N ASP A 62 12.01 -11.64 3.30
CA ASP A 62 11.16 -10.46 3.17
C ASP A 62 10.70 -9.97 4.54
N VAL A 63 10.27 -10.88 5.43
CA VAL A 63 9.92 -10.53 6.82
C VAL A 63 11.13 -9.98 7.58
N SER A 64 12.32 -10.55 7.40
CA SER A 64 13.54 -10.06 8.06
C SER A 64 13.94 -8.65 7.58
N VAL A 65 13.81 -8.37 6.28
CA VAL A 65 14.04 -7.04 5.72
C VAL A 65 13.01 -6.06 6.29
N LEU A 66 11.73 -6.43 6.27
CA LEU A 66 10.65 -5.58 6.75
C LEU A 66 10.76 -5.29 8.26
N GLU A 67 11.17 -6.28 9.06
CA GLU A 67 11.40 -6.10 10.50
C GLU A 67 12.60 -5.16 10.75
N LYS A 68 13.66 -5.27 9.94
CA LYS A 68 14.82 -4.37 10.03
C LYS A 68 14.46 -2.95 9.65
N GLU A 69 13.68 -2.76 8.60
CA GLU A 69 13.17 -1.44 8.19
C GLU A 69 12.28 -0.82 9.26
N ASN A 70 11.36 -1.60 9.84
CA ASN A 70 10.50 -1.12 10.91
C ASN A 70 11.30 -0.66 12.15
N LYS A 71 12.30 -1.45 12.56
CA LYS A 71 13.22 -1.06 13.64
C LYS A 71 13.96 0.24 13.32
N ASN A 72 14.48 0.36 12.10
CA ASN A 72 15.18 1.57 11.66
C ASN A 72 14.26 2.81 11.68
N LEU A 73 13.05 2.69 11.14
CA LEU A 73 12.06 3.79 11.17
C LEU A 73 11.72 4.18 12.61
N LYS A 74 11.53 3.21 13.51
CA LYS A 74 11.25 3.47 14.93
C LYS A 74 12.40 4.22 15.61
N ASP A 75 13.64 3.86 15.30
CA ASP A 75 14.81 4.55 15.84
C ASP A 75 14.96 5.96 15.28
N LEU A 76 14.66 6.18 14.00
CA LEU A 76 14.62 7.51 13.40
C LEU A 76 13.54 8.40 14.04
N VAL A 77 12.33 7.88 14.25
CA VAL A 77 11.25 8.61 14.94
C VAL A 77 11.64 8.96 16.37
N LYS A 78 12.27 8.03 17.10
CA LYS A 78 12.78 8.31 18.45
C LYS A 78 13.84 9.40 18.42
N LYS A 79 14.78 9.34 17.47
CA LYS A 79 15.83 10.37 17.32
C LYS A 79 15.22 11.74 17.04
N ALA A 80 14.31 11.83 16.07
CA ALA A 80 13.59 13.07 15.76
C ALA A 80 12.84 13.60 16.99
N ASN A 81 12.15 12.74 17.74
CA ASN A 81 11.47 13.15 18.97
C ASN A 81 12.46 13.64 20.04
N MET A 82 13.63 13.00 20.20
CA MET A 82 14.66 13.49 21.11
C MET A 82 15.17 14.87 20.68
N GLU A 83 15.42 15.08 19.39
CA GLU A 83 15.82 16.38 18.85
C GLU A 83 14.73 17.44 19.04
N VAL A 84 13.46 17.11 18.82
CA VAL A 84 12.33 18.00 19.09
C VAL A 84 12.26 18.34 20.57
N ILE A 85 12.41 17.36 21.46
CA ILE A 85 12.43 17.61 22.91
C ILE A 85 13.62 18.50 23.27
N GLU A 86 14.79 18.26 22.68
CA GLU A 86 15.99 19.06 22.93
C GLU A 86 15.83 20.51 22.44
N LEU A 87 15.23 20.70 21.26
CA LEU A 87 14.93 22.02 20.69
C LEU A 87 13.81 22.73 21.46
N SER A 88 12.81 21.98 21.92
CA SER A 88 11.68 22.49 22.72
C SER A 88 12.04 22.72 24.18
N ARG A 89 13.25 22.37 24.63
CA ARG A 89 13.68 22.67 26.00
C ARG A 89 13.72 24.18 26.18
N LEU A 90 12.88 24.63 27.11
CA LEU A 90 12.74 26.04 27.50
C LEU A 90 14.10 26.68 27.81
N SER A 91 15.05 25.93 28.37
CA SER A 91 16.40 26.41 28.67
C SER A 91 17.21 26.79 27.44
N ARG A 92 17.02 26.10 26.31
CA ARG A 92 17.70 26.40 25.05
C ARG A 92 17.06 27.61 24.36
N ILE A 93 15.74 27.72 24.42
CA ILE A 93 14.98 28.89 23.96
C ILE A 93 15.38 30.13 24.76
N GLU A 94 15.44 30.01 26.09
CA GLU A 94 15.86 31.09 26.99
C GLU A 94 17.30 31.51 26.73
N LYS A 95 18.20 30.54 26.50
CA LYS A 95 19.58 30.82 26.12
C LYS A 95 19.67 31.58 24.79
N MET A 96 18.95 31.12 23.76
CA MET A 96 18.96 31.75 22.43
C MET A 96 18.33 33.14 22.46
N ALA A 97 17.22 33.32 23.18
CA ALA A 97 16.59 34.62 23.40
C ALA A 97 17.53 35.59 24.13
N LYS A 98 18.34 35.09 25.08
CA LYS A 98 19.32 35.91 25.80
C LYS A 98 20.53 36.27 24.94
N GLU A 99 21.06 35.33 24.17
CA GLU A 99 22.27 35.52 23.34
C GLU A 99 21.99 36.33 22.07
N ASP A 100 20.92 36.00 21.34
CA ASP A 100 20.64 36.62 20.04
C ASP A 100 19.77 37.88 20.14
N LEU A 101 18.81 37.89 21.07
CA LEU A 101 17.84 38.98 21.22
C LEU A 101 18.10 39.86 22.45
N GLY A 102 19.10 39.51 23.29
CA GLY A 102 19.40 40.23 24.53
C GLY A 102 18.27 40.19 25.56
N LEU A 103 17.30 39.30 25.39
CA LEU A 103 16.11 39.24 26.24
C LEU A 103 16.47 38.57 27.57
N THR A 104 16.08 39.21 28.67
CA THR A 104 16.23 38.68 30.02
C THR A 104 14.88 38.22 30.55
N ARG A 105 14.89 37.21 31.41
CA ARG A 105 13.67 36.70 32.02
C ARG A 105 13.09 37.75 32.97
N THR A 106 11.97 38.33 32.57
CA THR A 106 11.23 39.30 33.39
C THR A 106 10.67 38.61 34.63
N SER A 107 10.84 39.25 35.80
CA SER A 107 10.28 38.80 37.08
C SER A 107 8.76 38.72 37.00
N SER A 108 8.15 37.75 37.72
CA SER A 108 6.71 37.48 37.69
C SER A 108 5.85 38.68 38.09
N GLU A 109 6.43 39.62 38.83
CA GLU A 109 5.79 40.89 39.22
C GLU A 109 5.61 41.90 38.07
N ASN A 110 6.33 41.72 36.95
CA ASN A 110 6.28 42.55 35.75
C ASN A 110 5.61 41.83 34.56
N LEU A 111 5.01 40.66 34.79
CA LEU A 111 4.23 39.94 33.78
C LEU A 111 2.79 40.46 33.78
N PHE A 112 2.42 41.16 32.71
CA PHE A 112 1.04 41.56 32.47
C PHE A 112 0.37 40.50 31.59
N THR A 113 -0.52 39.71 32.19
CA THR A 113 -1.41 38.84 31.43
C THR A 113 -2.57 39.69 30.94
N LEU A 114 -2.59 40.00 29.65
CA LEU A 114 -3.74 40.60 29.00
C LEU A 114 -4.87 39.56 28.97
N ASN A 115 -5.77 39.62 29.95
CA ASN A 115 -7.04 38.92 29.86
C ASN A 115 -7.92 39.69 28.89
N ILE A 116 -8.06 39.19 27.67
CA ILE A 116 -9.06 39.70 26.74
C ILE A 116 -10.38 39.12 27.24
N ASP A 117 -11.06 39.87 28.12
CA ASP A 117 -12.48 39.66 28.34
C ASP A 117 -13.17 39.98 27.02
N ARG A 118 -13.37 38.92 26.23
CA ARG A 118 -14.23 38.95 25.05
C ARG A 118 -15.64 39.10 25.59
N GLU A 119 -16.02 40.33 25.92
CA GLU A 119 -17.41 40.68 26.09
C GLU A 119 -18.15 40.14 24.87
N GLU A 120 -19.21 39.41 25.17
CA GLU A 120 -20.20 38.83 24.28
C GLU A 120 -20.95 39.96 23.54
N ASN A 121 -20.22 40.79 22.80
CA ASN A 121 -20.79 41.78 21.91
C ASN A 121 -21.14 41.06 20.61
N ASN A 122 -22.40 40.66 20.55
CA ASN A 122 -23.26 40.46 19.39
C ASN A 122 -22.61 39.86 18.14
N SER A 123 -23.15 38.71 17.76
CA SER A 123 -22.98 37.88 16.56
C SER A 123 -23.03 38.59 15.19
N GLU A 124 -23.01 39.91 15.12
CA GLU A 124 -23.10 40.66 13.86
C GLU A 124 -21.76 40.71 13.10
N GLY A 125 -20.61 40.58 13.78
CA GLY A 125 -19.29 40.64 13.11
C GLY A 125 -18.72 39.31 12.61
N PHE A 126 -19.13 38.17 13.19
CA PHE A 126 -18.57 36.86 12.84
C PHE A 126 -19.12 36.32 11.52
N GLU A 127 -20.40 36.58 11.24
CA GLU A 127 -21.04 36.30 9.95
C GLU A 127 -20.32 37.01 8.80
N ASP A 128 -19.89 38.25 9.01
CA ASP A 128 -19.17 39.07 8.02
C ASP A 128 -17.74 38.54 7.76
N VAL A 129 -17.07 38.02 8.80
CA VAL A 129 -15.77 37.37 8.67
C VAL A 129 -15.89 36.00 7.99
N VAL A 130 -16.90 35.21 8.34
CA VAL A 130 -17.15 33.90 7.72
C VAL A 130 -17.56 34.04 6.26
N THR A 131 -18.40 35.02 5.92
CA THR A 131 -18.76 35.31 4.53
C THR A 131 -17.58 35.85 3.74
N SER A 132 -16.72 36.69 4.34
CA SER A 132 -15.47 37.14 3.73
C SER A 132 -14.50 35.98 3.47
N LEU A 133 -14.36 35.06 4.42
CA LEU A 133 -13.55 33.84 4.24
C LEU A 133 -14.13 32.92 3.17
N LYS A 134 -15.45 32.74 3.14
CA LYS A 134 -16.13 31.96 2.11
C LYS A 134 -15.93 32.56 0.72
N LYS A 135 -16.00 33.88 0.59
CA LYS A 135 -15.75 34.59 -0.67
C LYS A 135 -14.32 34.42 -1.17
N ILE A 136 -13.35 34.34 -0.26
CA ILE A 136 -11.95 34.05 -0.59
C ILE A 136 -11.78 32.58 -0.97
N ALA A 137 -12.40 31.66 -0.24
CA ALA A 137 -12.37 30.23 -0.54
C ALA A 137 -13.00 29.90 -1.90
N ASP A 138 -14.11 30.56 -2.26
CA ASP A 138 -14.80 30.40 -3.54
C ASP A 138 -14.04 31.04 -4.72
N ASN A 139 -13.12 31.99 -4.44
CA ASN A 139 -12.26 32.64 -5.45
C ASN A 139 -10.83 32.11 -5.47
N LEU A 140 -10.46 31.19 -4.58
CA LEU A 140 -9.22 30.46 -4.72
C LEU A 140 -9.38 29.51 -5.92
N PRO A 141 -8.50 29.57 -6.93
CA PRO A 141 -8.51 28.57 -7.99
C PRO A 141 -8.32 27.23 -7.30
N VAL A 142 -9.37 26.42 -7.31
CA VAL A 142 -9.29 25.01 -6.92
C VAL A 142 -8.28 24.41 -7.90
N LEU A 143 -7.02 24.31 -7.46
CA LEU A 143 -5.99 23.54 -8.12
C LEU A 143 -6.41 22.09 -7.96
N ASN A 144 -7.32 21.70 -8.85
CA ASN A 144 -7.77 20.33 -9.00
C ASN A 144 -6.53 19.58 -9.47
N GLU A 145 -5.92 18.81 -8.57
CA GLU A 145 -4.71 18.01 -8.79
C GLU A 145 -4.83 17.06 -10.00
N THR A 146 -6.03 16.89 -10.55
CA THR A 146 -6.29 16.16 -11.79
C THR A 146 -5.74 16.81 -13.07
N ARG A 147 -5.37 18.10 -13.09
CA ARG A 147 -4.79 18.73 -14.31
C ARG A 147 -3.27 18.77 -14.35
N ALA A 148 -2.57 18.58 -13.23
CA ALA A 148 -1.10 18.56 -13.19
C ALA A 148 -0.49 17.24 -13.66
N ALA A 149 -1.26 16.14 -13.70
CA ALA A 149 -0.79 14.83 -14.13
C ALA A 149 -0.97 14.55 -15.64
N THR A 150 -1.59 15.45 -16.41
CA THR A 150 -1.86 15.23 -17.84
C THR A 150 -1.01 16.07 -18.79
N SER A 151 -0.37 17.14 -18.33
CA SER A 151 0.54 17.94 -19.17
C SER A 151 1.97 17.39 -19.23
N SER A 152 2.38 16.53 -18.31
CA SER A 152 3.71 15.90 -18.33
C SER A 152 3.77 14.56 -19.08
N ILE A 153 2.64 14.08 -19.63
CA ILE A 153 2.56 12.82 -20.40
C ILE A 153 2.58 13.04 -21.92
N PHE A 154 2.37 14.27 -22.41
CA PHE A 154 2.31 14.56 -23.86
C PHE A 154 3.47 15.38 -24.42
N GLU A 155 4.49 15.71 -23.62
CA GLU A 155 5.63 16.55 -24.04
C GLU A 155 6.95 15.76 -24.04
N SER A 156 6.92 14.53 -24.57
CA SER A 156 8.15 13.72 -24.77
C SER A 156 8.19 12.93 -26.08
N ASP A 157 7.37 13.28 -27.06
CA ASP A 157 7.45 12.74 -28.43
C ASP A 157 7.43 13.90 -29.46
N GLU A 158 8.46 14.75 -29.44
CA GLU A 158 8.85 15.57 -30.59
C GLU A 158 10.33 15.97 -30.46
N GLU A 159 11.22 15.05 -30.85
CA GLU A 159 12.50 15.32 -31.52
C GLU A 159 13.02 14.05 -32.22
#